data_AF-A0A9D2JTD7-F1
#
_entry.id   AF-A0A9D2JTD7-F1
#
_cell.length_a   1.000
_cell.length_b   1.000
_cell.length_c   1.000
_cell.angle_alpha   90.00
_cell.angle_beta   90.00
_cell.angle_gamma   90.00
#
_symmetry.space_group_name_H-M   'P 1'
#
loop_
_entity.id
_entity.type
_entity.pdbx_description
1 polymer ?
#
loop_
_entity_poly.entity_id
_entity_poly.type
_entity_poly.pdbx_seq_one_letter_code
_entity_poly.pdbx_strand_id
1 'polypeptide(L)'
;MFGYVTIDKPELKVKEFYRYKAFYCGLCRTLQEEYGFRGRMTLTYDMTFLILFLTSLYESSTREYASHCPLHPVKKIPILQNEISQYGAKMNILLAYFNFEDDWKDDKSFLGL
;
A
#
# COMPACT_ATOMS: atom_id res chain seq x y z
N MET A 1 -16.40 0.07 -1.02
CA MET A 1 -15.79 1.03 -0.08
C MET A 1 -14.31 0.66 0.13
N PHE A 2 -13.46 1.09 -0.80
CA PHE A 2 -12.01 0.88 -0.85
C PHE A 2 -11.32 2.25 -0.84
N GLY A 3 -10.29 2.44 -0.02
CA GLY A 3 -9.56 3.71 0.09
C GLY A 3 -10.08 4.70 1.14
N TYR A 4 -10.70 4.21 2.22
CA TYR A 4 -11.30 5.07 3.26
C TYR A 4 -10.48 5.16 4.55
N VAL A 5 -9.55 4.23 4.76
CA VAL A 5 -8.71 4.22 5.95
C VAL A 5 -7.53 5.16 5.72
N THR A 6 -7.41 6.17 6.57
CA THR A 6 -6.27 7.08 6.57
C THR A 6 -5.69 7.21 7.97
N ILE A 7 -4.41 7.55 8.04
CA ILE A 7 -3.75 7.79 9.32
C ILE A 7 -4.11 9.18 9.85
N ASP A 8 -4.33 9.26 11.17
CA ASP A 8 -4.36 10.54 11.87
C ASP A 8 -2.92 11.01 12.11
N LYS A 9 -2.37 11.71 11.12
CA LYS A 9 -0.95 12.10 11.11
C LYS A 9 -0.55 12.99 12.31
N PRO A 10 -1.34 13.98 12.75
CA PRO A 10 -1.06 14.75 13.96
C PRO A 10 -0.84 13.91 15.23
N GLU A 11 -1.54 12.77 15.37
CA GLU A 11 -1.48 11.91 16.56
C GLU A 11 -0.34 10.88 16.52
N LEU A 12 0.38 10.78 15.40
CA LEU A 12 1.49 9.83 15.24
C LEU A 12 2.82 10.46 15.66
N LYS A 13 3.61 9.71 16.43
CA LYS A 13 5.01 10.09 16.66
C LYS A 13 5.76 10.03 15.34
N VAL A 14 6.78 10.87 15.20
CA VAL A 14 7.63 10.93 14.00
C VAL A 14 8.14 9.54 13.58
N LYS A 15 8.59 8.72 14.54
CA LYS A 15 9.06 7.35 14.29
C LYS A 15 7.97 6.42 13.74
N GLU A 16 6.73 6.57 14.22
CA GLU A 16 5.59 5.73 13.83
C GLU A 16 5.15 6.09 12.41
N PHE A 17 5.09 7.40 12.12
CA PHE A 17 4.83 7.89 10.77
C PHE A 17 5.85 7.37 9.76
N TYR A 18 7.15 7.42 10.07
CA TYR A 18 8.18 6.90 9.16
C TYR A 18 8.10 5.38 8.98
N ARG A 19 7.77 4.63 10.03
CA ARG A 19 7.56 3.18 9.93
C ARG A 19 6.34 2.84 9.07
N TYR A 20 5.22 3.53 9.27
CA TYR A 20 4.03 3.39 8.41
C TYR A 20 4.35 3.72 6.95
N LYS A 21 5.06 4.83 6.71
CA LYS A 21 5.49 5.23 5.36
C LYS A 21 6.40 4.18 4.72
N ALA A 22 7.27 3.52 5.48
CA ALA A 22 8.14 2.48 4.94
C ALA A 22 7.36 1.22 4.50
N PHE A 23 6.30 0.83 5.23
CA PHE A 23 5.36 -0.22 4.78
C PHE A 23 4.54 0.22 3.57
N TYR A 24 4.08 1.47 3.52
CA TYR A 24 3.39 2.04 2.35
C TYR A 24 4.25 1.93 1.09
N CYS A 25 5.53 2.33 1.21
CA CYS A 25 6.49 2.20 0.11
C CYS A 25 6.81 0.74 -0.22
N GLY A 26 6.79 -0.17 0.77
CA GLY A 26 6.86 -1.62 0.57
C GLY A 26 5.70 -2.18 -0.23
N LEU A 27 4.47 -1.79 0.07
CA LEU A 27 3.30 -2.18 -0.72
C LEU A 27 3.39 -1.62 -2.14
N CYS A 28 3.73 -0.34 -2.30
CA CYS A 28 3.95 0.30 -3.61
C CYS A 28 4.99 -0.43 -4.47
N ARG A 29 6.03 -0.97 -3.83
CA ARG A 29 7.08 -1.76 -4.49
C ARG A 29 6.58 -3.16 -4.84
N THR A 30 5.90 -3.82 -3.92
CA THR A 30 5.32 -5.16 -4.12
C THR A 30 4.31 -5.15 -5.27
N LEU A 31 3.41 -4.16 -5.32
CA LEU A 31 2.46 -3.98 -6.42
C LEU A 31 3.15 -3.80 -7.78
N GLN A 32 4.26 -3.06 -7.82
CA GLN A 32 5.04 -2.89 -9.05
C GLN A 32 5.75 -4.18 -9.48
N GLU A 33 6.25 -4.96 -8.53
CA GLU A 33 6.99 -6.19 -8.79
C GLU A 33 6.06 -7.33 -9.24
N GLU A 34 4.88 -7.45 -8.64
CA GLU A 34 3.93 -8.54 -8.94
C GLU A 34 2.90 -8.19 -10.03
N TYR A 35 2.49 -6.92 -10.12
CA TYR A 35 1.36 -6.47 -10.97
C TYR A 35 1.72 -5.30 -11.91
N GLY A 36 2.99 -4.92 -11.95
CA GLY A 36 3.49 -3.87 -12.82
C GLY A 36 2.94 -2.48 -12.50
N PHE A 37 3.04 -1.59 -13.49
CA PHE A 37 2.65 -0.19 -13.32
C PHE A 37 1.15 -0.03 -13.00
N ARG A 38 0.29 -0.82 -13.66
CA ARG A 38 -1.16 -0.76 -13.43
C ARG A 38 -1.52 -1.16 -12.00
N GLY A 39 -0.92 -2.23 -11.47
CA GLY A 39 -1.13 -2.60 -10.08
C GLY A 39 -0.64 -1.54 -9.11
N ARG A 40 0.52 -0.93 -9.38
CA ARG A 40 1.02 0.20 -8.57
C ARG A 40 0.04 1.37 -8.51
N MET A 41 -0.70 1.66 -9.57
CA MET A 41 -1.69 2.75 -9.59
C MET A 41 -2.87 2.51 -8.65
N THR A 42 -3.11 1.26 -8.24
CA THR A 42 -4.20 0.91 -7.29
C THR A 42 -3.80 1.04 -5.82
N LEU A 43 -2.61 1.57 -5.52
CA LEU A 43 -2.07 1.65 -4.15
C LEU A 43 -3.02 2.39 -3.19
N THR A 44 -3.31 1.78 -2.05
CA THR A 44 -4.17 2.36 -1.01
C THR A 44 -3.56 2.32 0.39
N TYR A 45 -4.06 3.21 1.26
CA TYR A 45 -3.72 3.22 2.69
C TYR A 45 -4.38 2.07 3.46
N ASP A 46 -5.57 1.61 3.06
CA ASP A 46 -6.27 0.46 3.66
C ASP A 46 -5.38 -0.77 3.74
N MET A 47 -4.75 -1.13 2.62
CA MET A 47 -3.88 -2.31 2.56
C MET A 47 -2.56 -2.07 3.30
N THR A 48 -2.09 -0.84 3.38
CA THR A 48 -0.91 -0.51 4.19
C THR A 48 -1.19 -0.71 5.68
N PHE A 49 -2.35 -0.26 6.16
CA PHE A 49 -2.81 -0.51 7.53
C PHE A 49 -2.93 -2.01 7.81
N LEU A 50 -3.58 -2.76 6.91
CA LEU A 50 -3.72 -4.21 7.04
C LEU A 50 -2.35 -4.90 7.13
N ILE A 51 -1.40 -4.52 6.27
CA ILE A 51 -0.04 -5.08 6.30
C ILE A 51 0.64 -4.80 7.63
N LEU A 52 0.61 -3.55 8.09
CA LEU A 52 1.22 -3.18 9.37
C LEU A 52 0.59 -3.96 10.53
N PHE A 53 -0.75 -4.05 10.56
CA PHE A 53 -1.51 -4.76 11.59
C PHE A 53 -1.17 -6.25 11.62
N LEU A 54 -1.28 -6.94 10.48
CA LEU A 54 -0.99 -8.37 10.41
C LEU A 54 0.50 -8.66 10.68
N THR A 55 1.41 -7.77 10.25
CA THR A 55 2.84 -7.90 10.56
C THR A 55 3.09 -7.84 12.06
N SER A 56 2.37 -6.97 12.77
CA SER A 56 2.45 -6.89 14.23
C SER A 56 1.77 -8.09 14.89
N LEU A 57 0.68 -8.61 14.32
CA LEU A 57 -0.10 -9.71 14.89
C LEU A 57 0.63 -11.05 14.79
N TYR A 58 1.26 -11.30 13.65
CA TYR A 58 1.96 -12.56 13.35
C TYR A 58 3.47 -12.47 13.56
N GLU A 59 3.98 -11.30 13.98
CA GLU A 59 5.40 -11.05 14.18
C GLU A 59 6.28 -11.43 12.98
N SER A 60 5.74 -11.25 11.76
CA SER A 60 6.42 -11.64 10.52
C SER A 60 7.79 -10.98 10.37
N SER A 61 8.79 -11.78 10.01
CA SER A 61 10.13 -11.28 9.74
C SER A 61 10.08 -10.24 8.62
N THR A 62 10.52 -9.02 8.92
CA THR A 62 10.39 -7.90 7.99
C THR A 62 11.76 -7.55 7.41
N ARG A 63 11.86 -7.59 6.09
CA ARG A 63 13.04 -7.15 5.36
C ARG A 63 13.02 -5.63 5.27
N GLU A 64 14.06 -5.00 5.80
CA GLU A 64 14.28 -3.56 5.70
C GLU A 64 15.42 -3.26 4.73
N TYR A 65 15.19 -2.33 3.81
CA TYR A 65 16.21 -1.84 2.89
C TYR A 65 15.85 -0.45 2.35
N ALA A 66 16.79 0.20 1.66
CA ALA A 66 16.57 1.53 1.08
C ALA A 66 16.61 1.49 -0.46
N SER A 67 15.66 2.15 -1.12
CA SER A 67 15.56 2.22 -2.58
C SER A 67 15.17 3.62 -3.07
N HIS A 68 15.48 3.94 -4.32
CA HIS A 68 14.92 5.12 -4.98
C HIS A 68 13.43 4.92 -5.29
N CYS A 69 12.67 6.01 -5.21
CA CYS A 69 11.27 6.08 -5.61
C CYS A 69 11.16 7.10 -6.76
N PRO A 70 10.32 6.86 -7.79
CA PRO A 70 10.13 7.85 -8.85
C PRO A 70 9.69 9.22 -8.35
N LEU A 71 8.95 9.28 -7.24
CA LEU A 71 8.54 10.54 -6.58
C LEU A 71 9.65 11.17 -5.71
N HIS A 72 10.68 10.41 -5.38
CA HIS A 72 11.81 10.84 -4.54
C HIS A 72 13.14 10.40 -5.20
N PRO A 73 13.52 10.99 -6.35
CA PRO A 73 14.66 10.51 -7.13
C PRO A 73 16.01 10.74 -6.45
N VAL A 74 16.13 11.79 -5.63
CA VAL A 74 17.40 12.22 -5.04
C VAL A 74 17.83 11.36 -3.84
N LYS A 75 16.90 11.03 -2.95
CA LYS A 75 17.19 10.31 -1.70
C LYS A 75 16.57 8.93 -1.72
N LYS A 76 17.34 7.93 -1.32
CA LYS A 76 16.78 6.60 -1.04
C LYS A 76 15.80 6.71 0.13
N ILE A 77 14.68 6.03 0.00
CA ILE A 77 13.65 5.93 1.03
C ILE A 77 13.69 4.53 1.67
N PRO A 78 13.37 4.42 2.97
CA PRO A 78 13.25 3.11 3.62
C PRO A 78 12.03 2.35 3.09
N ILE A 79 12.19 1.04 2.95
CA ILE A 79 11.17 0.11 2.51
C ILE A 79 11.14 -1.05 3.49
N LEU A 80 9.94 -1.41 3.95
CA LEU A 80 9.65 -2.59 4.76
C LEU A 80 8.76 -3.54 3.96
N GLN A 81 9.21 -4.78 3.76
CA GLN A 81 8.47 -5.83 3.06
C GLN A 81 8.58 -7.17 3.79
N ASN A 82 7.55 -7.99 3.67
CA ASN A 82 7.45 -9.35 4.19
C ASN A 82 6.39 -10.13 3.39
N GLU A 83 6.10 -11.39 3.74
CA GLU A 83 5.07 -12.18 3.05
C GLU A 83 3.67 -11.53 3.10
N ILE A 84 3.37 -10.77 4.14
CA ILE A 84 2.09 -10.06 4.29
C ILE A 84 1.97 -8.94 3.27
N SER A 85 3.08 -8.32 2.86
CA SER A 85 3.07 -7.31 1.79
C SER A 85 2.58 -7.89 0.45
N GLN A 86 2.92 -9.15 0.16
CA GLN A 86 2.45 -9.87 -1.03
C GLN A 86 0.97 -10.21 -0.93
N TYR A 87 0.53 -10.67 0.25
CA TYR A 87 -0.89 -10.87 0.54
C TYR A 87 -1.69 -9.57 0.39
N GLY A 88 -1.19 -8.47 0.96
CA GLY A 88 -1.81 -7.16 0.85
C GLY A 88 -1.88 -6.68 -0.59
N ALA A 89 -0.86 -6.93 -1.42
CA ALA A 89 -0.90 -6.62 -2.85
C ALA A 89 -2.01 -7.40 -3.59
N LYS A 90 -2.16 -8.71 -3.32
CA LYS A 90 -3.26 -9.54 -3.88
C LYS A 90 -4.63 -8.98 -3.52
N MET A 91 -4.83 -8.69 -2.23
CA MET A 91 -6.08 -8.11 -1.73
C MET A 91 -6.35 -6.73 -2.33
N ASN A 92 -5.31 -5.92 -2.49
CA ASN A 92 -5.40 -4.59 -3.10
C ASN A 92 -5.94 -4.67 -4.54
N ILE A 93 -5.39 -5.58 -5.35
CA ILE A 93 -5.84 -5.77 -6.75
C ILE A 93 -7.27 -6.29 -6.80
N LEU A 94 -7.61 -7.26 -5.94
CA LEU A 94 -8.95 -7.83 -5.88
C LEU A 94 -10.00 -6.77 -5.53
N LEU A 95 -9.73 -5.96 -4.50
CA LEU A 95 -10.65 -4.91 -4.06
C LEU A 95 -10.71 -3.76 -5.06
N ALA A 96 -9.59 -3.38 -5.67
CA ALA A 96 -9.58 -2.38 -6.73
C ALA A 96 -10.45 -2.83 -7.92
N TYR A 97 -10.34 -4.10 -8.34
CA TYR A 97 -11.18 -4.65 -9.40
C TYR A 97 -12.67 -4.54 -9.08
N PHE A 98 -13.09 -4.97 -7.89
CA PHE A 98 -14.50 -4.88 -7.51
C PHE A 98 -14.97 -3.44 -7.33
N ASN A 99 -14.11 -2.53 -6.86
CA ASN A 99 -14.45 -1.12 -6.79
C ASN A 99 -14.73 -0.54 -8.19
N PHE A 100 -13.87 -0.83 -9.17
CA PHE A 100 -14.11 -0.40 -10.55
C PHE A 100 -15.37 -1.02 -11.17
N GLU A 101 -15.65 -2.28 -10.85
CA GLU A 101 -16.87 -2.95 -11.32
C GLU A 101 -18.14 -2.29 -10.74
N ASP A 102 -18.11 -1.90 -9.47
CA ASP A 102 -19.18 -1.19 -8.77
C ASP A 102 -19.39 0.21 -9.38
N ASP A 103 -18.32 1.00 -9.49
CA ASP A 103 -18.33 2.36 -10.07
C ASP A 103 -18.90 2.36 -11.51
N TRP A 104 -18.60 1.30 -12.27
CA TRP A 104 -19.13 1.14 -13.63
C TRP A 104 -20.63 0.83 -13.64
N LYS A 105 -21.10 -0.02 -12.72
CA LYS A 105 -22.52 -0.41 -12.64
C LYS A 105 -23.40 0.73 -12.17
N ASP A 106 -22.92 1.53 -11.22
CA ASP A 106 -23.70 2.59 -10.61
C ASP A 106 -23.71 3.86 -11.48
N ASP A 107 -22.53 4.37 -11.84
CA ASP A 107 -22.40 5.72 -12.44
C ASP A 107 -21.92 5.71 -13.90
N LYS A 108 -21.60 4.54 -14.48
CA LYS A 108 -20.86 4.40 -15.75
C LYS A 108 -19.56 5.22 -15.78
N SER A 109 -19.00 5.47 -14.60
CA SER A 109 -17.76 6.22 -14.43
C SER A 109 -16.58 5.31 -14.72
N PHE A 110 -15.73 5.71 -15.67
CA PHE A 110 -14.44 5.04 -15.91
C PHE A 110 -13.33 5.53 -14.95
N LEU A 111 -13.64 6.49 -14.08
CA LEU A 111 -12.66 7.28 -13.32
C LEU A 111 -12.60 6.86 -11.83
N GLY A 112 -12.77 5.56 -11.53
CA GLY A 112 -12.74 4.98 -10.17
C GLY A 112 -11.39 5.06 -9.44
N LEU A 113 -10.68 6.19 -9.56
CA LEU A 113 -9.39 6.52 -8.93
C LEU A 113 -9.45 7.94 -8.34
#